data_AF-A0A8H6LM49-F1
#
_entry.id   AF-A0A8H6LM49-F1
#
_cell.length_a   1.000
_cell.length_b   1.000
_cell.length_c   1.000
_cell.angle_alpha   90.00
_cell.angle_beta   90.00
_cell.angle_gamma   90.00
#
_symmetry.space_group_name_H-M   'P 1'
#
loop_
_entity.id
_entity.type
_entity.pdbx_description
1 polymer ?
#
loop_
_entity_poly.entity_id
_entity_poly.type
_entity_poly.pdbx_seq_one_letter_code
_entity_poly.pdbx_strand_id
1 'polypeptide(L)'
;MLYINPEPLPAQIDLHTARHTLALQGDNPMVASVEVQTPTTLQIEGPGPMSFLVLAVPPQGVDLGKQKPGLPSIQIVRIFMNVVGKTEIKCPKGKNVHETDCEARITLHAEDAFNQYDEDLYIPWQRPATETQQLQGGGSASETGPLEGLDIGAKLGLRLQRNKGLYPSFQTFNIRHTHRLKWEMTVEAAGKSFELSGEEPIKVLSRPEAERNTEWIQPPPEDHLPSFSDDEDVFGSGSRRSSRQTDPAAGVGGLSRLWVF
;
A
#
# COMPACT_ATOMS: atom_id res chain seq x y z
N MET A 1 15.18 -11.64 33.50
CA MET A 1 15.77 -11.17 32.23
C MET A 1 14.66 -10.43 31.50
N LEU A 2 14.66 -9.09 31.55
CA LEU A 2 13.60 -8.24 30.99
C LEU A 2 13.72 -8.26 29.45
N TYR A 3 12.76 -8.86 28.76
CA TYR A 3 12.62 -8.73 27.31
C TYR A 3 12.07 -7.33 27.04
N ILE A 4 12.96 -6.41 26.66
CA ILE A 4 12.56 -5.12 26.09
C ILE A 4 12.02 -5.46 24.70
N ASN A 5 10.71 -5.29 24.52
CA ASN A 5 10.07 -5.37 23.22
C ASN A 5 10.67 -4.24 22.36
N PRO A 6 11.41 -4.53 21.27
CA PRO A 6 11.90 -3.46 20.42
C PRO A 6 10.67 -2.74 19.84
N GLU A 7 10.69 -1.41 19.88
CA GLU A 7 9.70 -0.58 19.17
C GLU A 7 9.45 -1.16 17.77
N PRO A 8 8.19 -1.18 17.29
CA PRO A 8 7.92 -1.52 15.90
C PRO A 8 8.66 -0.49 15.04
N LEU A 9 9.75 -0.93 14.42
CA LEU A 9 10.48 -0.12 13.44
C LEU A 9 9.45 0.41 12.43
N PRO A 10 9.46 1.72 12.10
CA PRO A 10 8.59 2.23 11.06
C PRO A 10 8.82 1.39 9.81
N ALA A 11 7.75 0.80 9.28
CA ALA A 11 7.82 0.00 8.07
C ALA A 11 8.54 0.83 7.02
N GLN A 12 9.72 0.38 6.60
CA GLN A 12 10.54 1.08 5.62
C GLN A 12 9.69 1.21 4.35
N ILE A 13 9.29 2.43 4.00
CA ILE A 13 8.46 2.69 2.83
C ILE A 13 9.40 2.65 1.64
N ASP A 14 9.55 1.47 1.04
CA ASP A 14 10.29 1.33 -0.20
C ASP A 14 9.49 1.98 -1.34
N LEU A 15 10.17 2.76 -2.18
CA LEU A 15 9.58 3.44 -3.33
C LEU A 15 10.05 2.78 -4.63
N HIS A 16 9.16 2.67 -5.61
CA HIS A 16 9.48 2.26 -6.97
C HIS A 16 9.42 3.47 -7.92
N THR A 17 10.42 3.62 -8.80
CA THR A 17 10.52 4.77 -9.70
C THR A 17 10.16 4.40 -11.13
N ALA A 18 9.13 5.04 -11.67
CA ALA A 18 8.80 5.04 -13.10
C ALA A 18 9.22 6.36 -13.74
N ARG A 19 9.69 6.32 -15.00
CA ARG A 19 10.16 7.50 -15.74
C ARG A 19 9.37 7.67 -17.04
N HIS A 20 8.82 8.86 -17.25
CA HIS A 20 8.06 9.22 -18.42
C HIS A 20 8.69 10.42 -19.12
N THR A 21 8.91 10.33 -20.43
CA THR A 21 9.49 11.42 -21.22
C THR A 21 8.41 12.26 -21.87
N LEU A 22 8.41 13.56 -21.59
CA LEU A 22 7.57 14.57 -22.23
C LEU A 22 8.32 15.11 -23.46
N ALA A 23 7.87 14.71 -24.65
CA ALA A 23 8.40 15.22 -25.91
C ALA A 23 7.63 16.48 -26.34
N LEU A 24 8.14 17.66 -25.99
CA LEU A 24 7.61 18.93 -26.49
C LEU A 24 8.15 19.19 -27.91
N GLN A 25 7.31 19.01 -28.93
CA GLN A 25 7.65 19.34 -30.32
C GLN A 25 7.35 20.83 -30.61
N GLY A 26 8.36 21.65 -30.92
CA GLY A 26 8.23 23.09 -31.20
C GLY A 26 9.57 23.85 -31.17
N ASP A 27 9.53 25.20 -31.22
CA ASP A 27 10.71 26.09 -31.32
C ASP A 27 11.66 26.07 -30.10
N ASN A 28 11.24 25.44 -29.00
CA ASN A 28 12.07 25.08 -27.86
C ASN A 28 11.92 23.58 -27.61
N PRO A 29 12.85 22.73 -28.09
CA PRO A 29 12.85 21.29 -27.82
C PRO A 29 13.35 21.05 -26.39
N MET A 30 12.62 21.54 -25.40
CA MET A 30 12.81 21.07 -24.03
C MET A 30 12.08 19.76 -23.88
N VAL A 31 12.83 18.68 -24.05
CA VAL A 31 12.40 17.37 -23.59
C VAL A 31 12.58 17.39 -22.07
N ALA A 32 11.51 17.17 -21.32
CA ALA A 32 11.55 16.97 -19.87
C ALA A 32 11.24 15.50 -19.59
N SER A 33 11.80 14.92 -18.54
CA SER A 33 11.34 13.63 -18.05
C SER A 33 10.69 13.82 -16.69
N VAL A 34 9.51 13.26 -16.48
CA VAL A 34 8.85 13.20 -15.19
C VAL A 34 9.14 11.83 -14.61
N GLU A 35 9.78 11.79 -13.44
CA GLU A 35 9.95 10.58 -12.64
C GLU A 35 8.90 10.58 -11.53
N VAL A 36 8.25 9.43 -11.38
CA VAL A 36 7.19 9.18 -10.41
C VAL A 36 7.65 8.06 -9.49
N GLN A 37 7.75 8.34 -8.20
CA GLN A 37 8.09 7.36 -7.18
C GLN A 37 6.84 6.96 -6.40
N THR A 38 6.46 5.69 -6.52
CA THR A 38 5.25 5.13 -5.91
C THR A 38 5.60 4.29 -4.68
N PRO A 39 4.75 4.27 -3.64
CA PRO A 39 4.96 3.42 -2.48
C PRO A 39 4.73 1.96 -2.84
N THR A 40 5.66 1.10 -2.46
CA THR A 40 5.55 -0.36 -2.60
C THR A 40 4.81 -1.01 -1.44
N THR A 41 4.64 -0.30 -0.33
CA THR A 41 3.93 -0.77 0.86
C THR A 41 2.96 0.29 1.35
N LEU A 42 1.72 -0.10 1.60
CA LEU A 42 0.68 0.76 2.18
C LEU A 42 0.07 0.08 3.40
N GLN A 43 -0.22 0.86 4.44
CA GLN A 43 -0.88 0.36 5.64
C GLN A 43 -2.32 0.86 5.71
N ILE A 44 -3.27 -0.05 5.94
CA ILE A 44 -4.68 0.32 6.14
C ILE A 44 -4.79 1.16 7.41
N GLU A 45 -5.41 2.33 7.32
CA GLU A 45 -5.54 3.29 8.44
C GLU A 45 -4.17 3.68 9.03
N GLY A 46 -3.14 3.78 8.18
CA GLY A 46 -1.82 4.27 8.58
C GLY A 46 -1.85 5.69 9.18
N PRO A 47 -0.92 6.00 10.11
CA PRO A 47 -0.94 7.26 10.86
C PRO A 47 -0.65 8.51 10.00
N GLY A 48 0.14 8.35 8.95
CA GLY A 48 0.52 9.41 8.01
C GLY A 48 -0.07 9.21 6.61
N PRO A 49 0.00 10.26 5.75
CA PRO A 49 -0.29 10.11 4.34
C PRO A 49 0.70 9.15 3.66
N MET A 50 0.28 8.52 2.57
CA MET A 50 1.19 7.75 1.72
C MET A 50 2.14 8.70 0.99
N SER A 51 3.41 8.31 0.81
CA SER A 51 4.33 9.07 -0.03
C SER A 51 4.13 8.73 -1.49
N PHE A 52 3.97 9.75 -2.34
CA PHE A 52 3.92 9.63 -3.79
C PHE A 52 4.68 10.81 -4.40
N LEU A 53 5.95 10.59 -4.73
CA LEU A 53 6.86 11.65 -5.14
C LEU A 53 6.86 11.83 -6.66
N VAL A 54 6.82 13.07 -7.10
CA VAL A 54 6.93 13.42 -8.51
C VAL A 54 8.02 14.47 -8.70
N LEU A 55 8.89 14.25 -9.67
CA LEU A 55 10.02 15.13 -9.95
C LEU A 55 10.25 15.28 -11.44
N ALA A 56 10.59 16.50 -11.86
CA ALA A 56 10.98 16.78 -13.23
C ALA A 56 12.50 16.73 -13.33
N VAL A 57 13.02 15.87 -14.19
CA VAL A 57 14.44 15.67 -14.45
C VAL A 57 14.79 15.89 -15.91
N PRO A 58 16.06 16.25 -16.19
CA PRO A 58 16.56 16.29 -17.55
C PRO A 58 16.47 14.90 -18.20
N PRO A 59 16.01 14.78 -19.45
CA PRO A 59 16.04 13.54 -20.22
C PRO A 59 17.46 12.99 -20.35
N GLN A 60 17.55 11.66 -20.43
CA GLN A 60 18.83 10.97 -20.49
C GLN A 60 19.64 11.41 -21.71
N GLY A 61 20.91 11.76 -21.49
CA GLY A 61 21.82 12.20 -22.57
C GLY A 61 21.70 13.67 -22.98
N VAL A 62 20.90 14.48 -22.28
CA VAL A 62 20.82 15.94 -22.55
C VAL A 62 21.71 16.72 -21.58
N ASP A 63 22.61 17.52 -22.15
CA ASP A 63 23.47 18.45 -21.43
C ASP A 63 22.71 19.74 -21.10
N LEU A 64 22.44 19.95 -19.80
CA LEU A 64 21.71 21.11 -19.30
C LEU A 64 22.44 22.43 -19.51
N GLY A 65 23.78 22.42 -19.63
CA GLY A 65 24.58 23.62 -19.90
C GLY A 65 24.29 24.25 -21.27
N LYS A 66 23.58 23.52 -22.15
CA LYS A 66 23.18 23.97 -23.48
C LYS A 66 21.69 24.33 -23.59
N GLN A 67 20.90 24.14 -22.53
CA GLN A 67 19.49 24.56 -22.54
C GLN A 67 19.39 26.07 -22.29
N LYS A 68 18.49 26.73 -23.05
CA LYS A 68 18.19 28.16 -22.89
C LYS A 68 17.64 28.44 -21.48
N PRO A 69 17.84 29.66 -20.95
CA PRO A 69 17.30 30.03 -19.64
C PRO A 69 15.76 30.09 -19.68
N GLY A 70 15.12 29.30 -18.82
CA GLY A 70 13.67 29.24 -18.66
C GLY A 70 13.15 27.80 -18.68
N LEU A 71 13.31 27.08 -17.57
CA LEU A 71 12.72 25.74 -17.41
C LEU A 71 11.18 25.85 -17.45
N PRO A 72 10.48 25.01 -18.23
CA PRO A 72 9.02 25.09 -18.31
C PRO A 72 8.42 24.66 -16.98
N SER A 73 7.42 25.41 -16.53
CA SER A 73 6.59 24.96 -15.42
C SER A 73 5.77 23.76 -15.88
N ILE A 74 5.72 22.72 -15.04
CA ILE A 74 4.91 21.52 -15.27
C ILE A 74 3.83 21.50 -14.19
N GLN A 75 2.59 21.79 -14.58
CA GLN A 75 1.44 21.82 -13.70
C GLN A 75 0.73 20.47 -13.71
N ILE A 76 0.30 19.99 -12.56
CA ILE A 76 -0.62 18.87 -12.46
C ILE A 76 -2.03 19.42 -12.62
N VAL A 77 -2.80 18.87 -13.56
CA VAL A 77 -4.17 19.29 -13.87
C VAL A 77 -5.19 18.30 -13.34
N ARG A 78 -4.81 17.02 -13.25
CA ARG A 78 -5.70 15.95 -12.80
C ARG A 78 -4.91 14.78 -12.26
N ILE A 79 -5.46 14.09 -11.27
CA ILE A 79 -4.86 12.88 -10.73
C ILE A 79 -5.91 11.85 -10.29
N PHE A 80 -5.61 10.58 -10.58
CA PHE A 80 -6.36 9.41 -10.16
C PHE A 80 -5.44 8.40 -9.53
N MET A 81 -5.93 7.78 -8.45
CA MET A 81 -5.25 6.66 -7.84
C MET A 81 -6.26 5.62 -7.35
N ASN A 82 -5.97 4.36 -7.64
CA ASN A 82 -6.75 3.21 -7.20
C ASN A 82 -5.83 2.10 -6.70
N VAL A 83 -6.23 1.44 -5.63
CA VAL A 83 -5.67 0.16 -5.23
C VAL A 83 -6.54 -0.95 -5.83
N VAL A 84 -5.93 -1.83 -6.59
CA VAL A 84 -6.60 -3.00 -7.20
C VAL A 84 -6.14 -4.23 -6.44
N GLY A 85 -7.05 -4.86 -5.71
CA GLY A 85 -6.81 -6.14 -5.02
C GLY A 85 -7.21 -7.30 -5.91
N LYS A 86 -6.35 -8.31 -6.03
CA LYS A 86 -6.61 -9.56 -6.77
C LYS A 86 -6.56 -10.72 -5.81
N THR A 87 -7.63 -11.52 -5.74
CA THR A 87 -7.65 -12.79 -5.00
C THR A 87 -7.62 -13.94 -6.00
N GLU A 88 -6.73 -14.89 -5.78
CA GLU A 88 -6.61 -16.10 -6.57
C GLU A 88 -6.75 -17.31 -5.64
N ILE A 89 -7.64 -18.24 -5.99
CA ILE A 89 -7.94 -19.43 -5.20
C ILE A 89 -7.66 -20.67 -6.05
N LYS A 90 -6.88 -21.60 -5.50
CA LYS A 90 -6.59 -22.92 -6.07
C LYS A 90 -7.30 -23.99 -5.24
N CYS A 91 -8.20 -24.73 -5.87
CA CYS A 91 -8.96 -25.81 -5.24
C CYS A 91 -8.57 -27.15 -5.89
N PRO A 92 -7.88 -28.06 -5.17
CA PRO A 92 -7.66 -29.40 -5.66
C PRO A 92 -8.99 -30.17 -5.71
N LYS A 93 -9.33 -30.71 -6.88
CA LYS A 93 -10.50 -31.56 -7.11
C LYS A 93 -10.05 -32.87 -7.78
N GLY A 94 -9.71 -33.85 -6.95
CA GLY A 94 -9.13 -35.12 -7.41
C GLY A 94 -7.72 -34.90 -7.99
N LYS A 95 -7.51 -35.26 -9.26
CA LYS A 95 -6.23 -35.04 -9.98
C LYS A 95 -6.12 -33.65 -10.64
N ASN A 96 -7.19 -32.85 -10.60
CA ASN A 96 -7.25 -31.56 -11.28
C ASN A 96 -7.17 -30.42 -10.25
N VAL A 97 -6.62 -29.28 -10.66
CA VAL A 97 -6.62 -28.03 -9.89
C VAL A 97 -7.62 -27.08 -10.55
N HIS A 98 -8.59 -26.59 -9.79
CA HIS A 98 -9.48 -25.51 -10.22
C HIS A 98 -8.90 -24.18 -9.74
N GLU A 99 -8.81 -23.20 -10.62
CA GLU A 99 -8.35 -21.85 -10.30
C GLU A 99 -9.49 -20.86 -10.55
N THR A 100 -9.69 -19.93 -9.62
CA THR A 100 -10.63 -18.81 -9.76
C THR A 100 -9.95 -17.55 -9.26
N ASP A 101 -10.21 -16.42 -9.92
CA ASP A 101 -9.77 -15.11 -9.46
C ASP A 101 -10.91 -14.09 -9.37
N CYS A 102 -10.70 -13.08 -8.54
CA CYS A 102 -11.57 -11.91 -8.46
C CYS A 102 -10.75 -10.64 -8.21
N GLU A 103 -11.22 -9.53 -8.75
CA GLU A 103 -10.61 -8.21 -8.56
C GLU A 103 -11.56 -7.26 -7.84
N ALA A 104 -11.01 -6.48 -6.91
CA ALA A 104 -11.70 -5.39 -6.22
C ALA A 104 -10.92 -4.09 -6.43
N ARG A 105 -11.63 -2.99 -6.66
CA ARG A 105 -11.04 -1.66 -6.87
C ARG A 105 -11.42 -0.74 -5.72
N ILE A 106 -10.41 -0.09 -5.16
CA ILE A 106 -10.54 0.86 -4.06
C ILE A 106 -9.96 2.19 -4.50
N THR A 107 -10.81 3.20 -4.63
CA THR A 107 -10.39 4.56 -5.01
C THR A 107 -9.77 5.27 -3.81
N LEU A 108 -8.62 5.93 -4.02
CA LEU A 108 -7.92 6.69 -2.98
C LEU A 108 -8.41 8.15 -2.88
N HIS A 109 -9.46 8.51 -3.61
CA HIS A 109 -10.07 9.84 -3.64
C HIS A 109 -9.09 10.97 -3.97
N ALA A 110 -8.06 10.66 -4.78
CA ALA A 110 -7.04 11.63 -5.18
C ALA A 110 -7.62 12.79 -6.00
N GLU A 111 -8.57 12.52 -6.89
CA GLU A 111 -9.26 13.57 -7.68
C GLU A 111 -10.09 14.49 -6.78
N ASP A 112 -10.83 13.91 -5.83
CA ASP A 112 -11.64 14.68 -4.88
C ASP A 112 -10.76 15.59 -4.00
N ALA A 113 -9.64 15.05 -3.51
CA ALA A 113 -8.67 15.80 -2.71
C ALA A 113 -7.97 16.90 -3.52
N PHE A 114 -7.64 16.62 -4.78
CA PHE A 114 -7.05 17.60 -5.70
C PHE A 114 -8.02 18.75 -5.99
N ASN A 115 -9.31 18.46 -6.26
CA ASN A 115 -10.32 19.48 -6.54
C ASN A 115 -10.66 20.36 -5.33
N GLN A 116 -10.38 19.89 -4.12
CA GLN A 116 -10.55 20.65 -2.87
C GLN A 116 -9.29 21.42 -2.47
N TYR A 117 -8.17 21.21 -3.18
CA TYR A 117 -6.92 21.87 -2.88
C TYR A 117 -6.91 23.26 -3.55
N ASP A 118 -6.72 24.31 -2.75
CA ASP A 118 -6.92 25.70 -3.19
C ASP A 118 -5.78 26.25 -4.06
N GLU A 119 -4.67 25.53 -4.20
CA GLU A 119 -3.47 25.98 -4.92
C GLU A 119 -3.15 25.07 -6.12
N ASP A 120 -2.51 25.65 -7.14
CA ASP A 120 -1.99 24.86 -8.26
C ASP A 120 -0.78 24.01 -7.82
N LEU A 121 -0.76 22.74 -8.22
CA LEU A 121 0.36 21.84 -7.95
C LEU A 121 1.35 21.85 -9.11
N TYR A 122 2.56 22.33 -8.85
CA TYR A 122 3.66 22.35 -9.81
C TYR A 122 4.75 21.34 -9.45
N ILE A 123 5.25 20.61 -10.44
CA ILE A 123 6.35 19.66 -10.27
C ILE A 123 7.67 20.44 -10.26
N PRO A 124 8.47 20.35 -9.18
CA PRO A 124 9.75 21.05 -9.10
C PRO A 124 10.77 20.45 -10.07
N TRP A 125 11.55 21.32 -10.70
CA TRP A 125 12.64 20.92 -11.59
C TRP A 125 13.91 20.62 -10.80
N GLN A 126 14.41 19.39 -10.94
CA GLN A 126 15.67 18.98 -10.34
C GLN A 126 16.85 19.48 -11.20
N ARG A 127 17.66 20.36 -10.62
CA ARG A 127 18.97 20.72 -11.18
C ARG A 127 20.02 19.72 -10.68
N PRO A 128 20.89 19.17 -11.54
CA PRO A 128 22.02 18.36 -11.09
C PRO A 128 22.89 19.18 -10.15
N ALA A 129 23.38 18.53 -9.08
CA ALA A 129 24.16 19.12 -8.00
C ALA A 129 25.51 19.77 -8.43
N THR A 130 25.83 19.82 -9.72
CA THR A 130 27.08 20.37 -10.23
C THR A 130 27.11 21.90 -10.26
N GLU A 131 25.97 22.60 -10.11
CA GLU A 131 25.92 24.08 -10.09
C GLU A 131 25.92 24.70 -8.68
N THR A 132 25.69 23.94 -7.61
CA THR A 132 25.58 24.52 -6.26
C THR A 132 26.94 24.83 -5.61
N GLN A 133 28.05 24.37 -6.19
CA GLN A 133 29.40 24.57 -5.61
C GLN A 133 30.15 25.83 -6.09
N GLN A 134 29.64 26.64 -7.02
CA GLN A 134 30.41 27.80 -7.52
C GLN A 134 30.03 29.18 -6.95
N LEU A 135 29.06 29.27 -6.03
CA LEU A 135 28.65 30.57 -5.47
C LEU A 135 28.90 30.77 -3.97
N GLN A 136 29.44 29.79 -3.26
CA GLN A 136 29.90 29.99 -1.87
C GLN A 136 31.27 29.35 -1.67
N GLY A 137 32.31 30.19 -1.72
CA GLY A 137 33.62 29.82 -1.25
C GLY A 137 33.58 29.56 0.26
N GLY A 138 34.00 28.38 0.68
CA GLY A 138 34.30 28.09 2.07
C GLY A 138 33.57 26.88 2.64
N GLY A 139 34.19 25.71 2.47
CA GLY A 139 34.21 24.68 3.52
C GLY A 139 32.98 23.77 3.68
N SER A 140 33.29 22.48 3.66
CA SER A 140 32.61 21.41 4.39
C SER A 140 31.36 20.76 3.77
N ALA A 141 31.39 19.43 3.89
CA ALA A 141 30.31 18.47 3.76
C ALA A 141 29.72 18.21 2.36
N SER A 142 30.03 17.01 1.87
CA SER A 142 29.22 16.25 0.93
C SER A 142 27.84 15.99 1.57
N GLU A 143 26.91 16.94 1.45
CA GLU A 143 25.48 16.71 1.68
C GLU A 143 24.82 16.45 0.34
N THR A 144 24.68 15.16 0.00
CA THR A 144 23.70 14.70 -0.97
C THR A 144 22.32 14.92 -0.34
N GLY A 145 21.81 16.16 -0.40
CA GLY A 145 20.47 16.48 0.07
C GLY A 145 19.42 15.61 -0.64
N PRO A 146 18.32 15.23 0.03
CA PRO A 146 17.23 14.50 -0.61
C PRO A 146 16.72 15.28 -1.83
N LEU A 147 16.49 14.58 -2.95
CA LEU A 147 15.82 15.16 -4.11
C LEU A 147 14.49 15.79 -3.65
N GLU A 148 14.37 17.11 -3.74
CA GLU A 148 13.18 17.85 -3.29
C GLU A 148 12.04 17.67 -4.32
N GLY A 149 11.43 16.49 -4.32
CA GLY A 149 10.28 16.16 -5.15
C GLY A 149 8.96 16.65 -4.57
N LEU A 150 7.93 16.78 -5.41
CA LEU A 150 6.57 17.04 -4.96
C LEU A 150 5.98 15.74 -4.39
N ASP A 151 5.79 15.65 -3.09
CA ASP A 151 5.02 14.55 -2.47
C ASP A 151 3.52 14.85 -2.57
N ILE A 152 2.88 14.34 -3.63
CA ILE A 152 1.45 14.52 -3.87
C ILE A 152 0.63 13.84 -2.77
N GLY A 153 1.09 12.68 -2.31
CA GLY A 153 0.39 11.93 -1.27
C GLY A 153 0.38 12.70 0.06
N ALA A 154 1.51 13.33 0.42
CA ALA A 154 1.56 14.22 1.58
C ALA A 154 0.75 15.51 1.37
N LYS A 155 0.88 16.17 0.21
CA LYS A 155 0.19 17.44 -0.11
C LYS A 155 -1.32 17.31 -0.11
N LEU A 156 -1.85 16.25 -0.70
CA LEU A 156 -3.29 15.98 -0.76
C LEU A 156 -3.81 15.15 0.42
N GLY A 157 -2.94 14.80 1.39
CA GLY A 157 -3.32 14.02 2.56
C GLY A 157 -3.83 12.61 2.24
N LEU A 158 -3.36 12.01 1.14
CA LEU A 158 -3.86 10.73 0.65
C LEU A 158 -3.51 9.60 1.62
N ARG A 159 -4.50 8.81 2.00
CA ARG A 159 -4.36 7.71 2.96
C ARG A 159 -5.14 6.51 2.48
N LEU A 160 -4.59 5.32 2.74
CA LEU A 160 -5.32 4.08 2.52
C LEU A 160 -6.35 3.88 3.64
N GLN A 161 -7.57 4.34 3.39
CA GLN A 161 -8.68 4.21 4.32
C GLN A 161 -9.27 2.79 4.29
N ARG A 162 -9.89 2.38 5.39
CA ARG A 162 -10.61 1.13 5.43
C ARG A 162 -11.81 1.17 4.48
N ASN A 163 -11.90 0.18 3.62
CA ASN A 163 -12.99 0.00 2.68
C ASN A 163 -13.51 -1.45 2.75
N LYS A 164 -14.80 -1.65 2.47
CA LYS A 164 -15.39 -2.99 2.32
C LYS A 164 -14.79 -3.62 1.06
N GLY A 165 -13.97 -4.66 1.24
CA GLY A 165 -13.27 -5.33 0.13
C GLY A 165 -11.78 -5.00 0.03
N LEU A 166 -11.26 -4.13 0.91
CA LEU A 166 -9.82 -3.97 1.11
C LEU A 166 -9.36 -4.91 2.22
N TYR A 167 -8.46 -5.83 1.90
CA TYR A 167 -7.85 -6.76 2.85
C TYR A 167 -6.32 -6.63 2.78
N PRO A 168 -5.58 -7.05 3.82
CA PRO A 168 -4.12 -7.11 3.76
C PRO A 168 -3.64 -8.10 2.69
N SER A 169 -2.47 -7.85 2.10
CA SER A 169 -1.81 -8.83 1.23
C SER A 169 -1.45 -10.07 2.03
N PHE A 170 -1.84 -11.26 1.54
CA PHE A 170 -1.49 -12.53 2.16
C PHE A 170 -1.33 -13.64 1.12
N GLN A 171 -0.62 -14.68 1.51
CA GLN A 171 -0.49 -15.88 0.71
C GLN A 171 -0.50 -17.12 1.61
N THR A 172 -1.36 -18.07 1.27
CA THR A 172 -1.42 -19.40 1.85
C THR A 172 -1.11 -20.44 0.78
N PHE A 173 -1.23 -21.72 1.10
CA PHE A 173 -1.04 -22.80 0.13
C PHE A 173 -2.01 -22.72 -1.07
N ASN A 174 -3.26 -22.32 -0.82
CA ASN A 174 -4.34 -22.35 -1.84
C ASN A 174 -4.92 -20.98 -2.17
N ILE A 175 -4.59 -19.92 -1.42
CA ILE A 175 -5.17 -18.59 -1.62
C ILE A 175 -4.05 -17.56 -1.65
N ARG A 176 -4.06 -16.70 -2.66
CA ARG A 176 -3.17 -15.56 -2.78
C ARG A 176 -4.00 -14.29 -2.95
N HIS A 177 -3.73 -13.29 -2.12
CA HIS A 177 -4.33 -11.97 -2.23
C HIS A 177 -3.23 -10.92 -2.39
N THR A 178 -3.20 -10.27 -3.54
CA THR A 178 -2.17 -9.29 -3.94
C THR A 178 -2.80 -7.97 -4.33
N HIS A 179 -2.00 -6.91 -4.33
CA HIS A 179 -2.47 -5.57 -4.64
C HIS A 179 -1.57 -4.89 -5.66
N ARG A 180 -2.15 -3.95 -6.40
CA ARG A 180 -1.41 -3.03 -7.26
C ARG A 180 -1.95 -1.61 -7.07
N LEU A 181 -1.06 -0.63 -7.06
CA LEU A 181 -1.40 0.78 -7.13
C LEU A 181 -1.44 1.18 -8.60
N LYS A 182 -2.64 1.50 -9.10
CA LYS A 182 -2.83 2.07 -10.42
C LYS A 182 -3.05 3.58 -10.29
N TRP A 183 -2.28 4.36 -11.03
CA TRP A 183 -2.39 5.81 -11.05
C TRP A 183 -2.40 6.36 -12.47
N GLU A 184 -3.11 7.48 -12.65
CA GLU A 184 -3.19 8.23 -13.90
C GLU A 184 -3.12 9.72 -13.54
N MET A 185 -2.28 10.49 -14.22
CA MET A 185 -2.03 11.90 -13.93
C MET A 185 -1.94 12.67 -15.24
N THR A 186 -2.67 13.77 -15.33
CA THR A 186 -2.57 14.70 -16.47
C THR A 186 -1.73 15.89 -16.04
N VAL A 187 -0.67 16.17 -16.81
CA VAL A 187 0.21 17.32 -16.58
C VAL A 187 0.17 18.26 -17.77
N GLU A 188 0.27 19.56 -17.52
CA GLU A 188 0.42 20.58 -18.54
C GLU A 188 1.82 21.19 -18.48
N ALA A 189 2.50 21.19 -19.62
CA ALA A 189 3.81 21.82 -19.78
C ALA A 189 3.82 22.63 -21.08
N ALA A 190 4.20 23.91 -20.98
CA ALA A 190 4.25 24.84 -22.12
C ALA A 190 2.95 24.87 -22.96
N GLY A 191 1.78 24.85 -22.31
CA GLY A 191 0.47 24.90 -22.96
C GLY A 191 0.03 23.59 -23.63
N LYS A 192 0.75 22.48 -23.40
CA LYS A 192 0.40 21.15 -23.89
C LYS A 192 0.13 20.20 -22.73
N SER A 193 -0.97 19.45 -22.83
CA SER A 193 -1.33 18.43 -21.86
C SER A 193 -0.73 17.07 -22.21
N PHE A 194 -0.29 16.34 -21.20
CA PHE A 194 0.28 15.00 -21.29
C PHE A 194 -0.37 14.09 -20.26
N GLU A 195 -0.69 12.87 -20.67
CA GLU A 195 -1.20 11.84 -19.77
C GLU A 195 -0.05 10.91 -19.36
N LEU A 196 0.10 10.75 -18.06
CA LEU A 196 1.06 9.87 -17.42
C LEU A 196 0.28 8.80 -16.66
N SER A 197 0.75 7.55 -16.70
CA SER A 197 0.09 6.46 -15.99
C SER A 197 1.10 5.41 -15.57
N GLY A 198 0.81 4.75 -14.46
CA GLY A 198 1.61 3.62 -13.99
C GLY A 198 0.78 2.64 -13.17
N GLU A 199 1.29 1.43 -13.07
CA GLU A 199 0.70 0.36 -12.29
C GLU A 199 1.83 -0.40 -11.61
N GLU A 200 1.82 -0.39 -10.28
CA GLU A 200 2.92 -0.93 -9.49
C GLU A 200 2.42 -1.94 -8.47
N PRO A 201 3.09 -3.10 -8.31
CA PRO A 201 2.71 -4.07 -7.28
C PRO A 201 2.97 -3.46 -5.89
N ILE A 202 2.00 -3.61 -5.00
CA ILE A 202 2.12 -3.12 -3.62
C ILE A 202 1.79 -4.21 -2.61
N LYS A 203 2.40 -4.11 -1.43
CA LYS A 203 2.05 -4.87 -0.24
C LYS A 203 1.13 -4.04 0.63
N VAL A 204 -0.10 -4.50 0.83
CA VAL A 204 -1.03 -3.88 1.78
C VAL A 204 -0.86 -4.55 3.13
N LEU A 205 -0.54 -3.77 4.16
CA LEU A 205 -0.41 -4.24 5.53
C LEU A 205 -1.73 -4.07 6.28
N SER A 206 -1.93 -4.97 7.25
CA SER A 206 -2.95 -4.79 8.28
C SER A 206 -2.75 -3.48 9.02
N ARG A 207 -3.81 -3.04 9.69
CA ARG A 207 -3.77 -1.86 10.54
C ARG A 207 -2.62 -1.92 11.53
N PRO A 208 -2.12 -0.76 11.98
CA PRO A 208 -1.19 -0.73 13.10
C PRO A 208 -1.81 -1.53 14.25
N GLU A 209 -1.04 -2.43 14.84
CA GLU A 209 -1.41 -2.99 16.13
C GLU A 209 -1.34 -1.82 17.12
N ALA A 210 -2.46 -1.12 17.32
CA ALA A 210 -2.62 -0.30 18.50
C ALA A 210 -2.36 -1.25 19.67
N GLU A 211 -1.35 -0.93 20.48
CA GLU A 211 -0.86 -1.70 21.64
C GLU A 211 -1.96 -2.67 22.10
N ARG A 212 -1.89 -3.92 21.65
CA ARG A 212 -2.81 -4.93 22.15
C ARG A 212 -2.58 -4.92 23.64
N ASN A 213 -3.58 -4.52 24.41
CA ASN A 213 -3.51 -4.61 25.84
C ASN A 213 -3.39 -6.11 26.17
N THR A 214 -2.14 -6.59 26.32
CA THR A 214 -1.78 -8.00 26.50
C THR A 214 -2.15 -8.50 27.90
N GLU A 215 -2.70 -7.62 28.75
CA GLU A 215 -3.28 -7.94 30.05
C GLU A 215 -4.32 -9.08 29.98
N TRP A 216 -5.02 -9.24 28.84
CA TRP A 216 -6.00 -10.33 28.63
C TRP A 216 -5.40 -11.64 28.10
N ILE A 217 -4.13 -11.64 27.71
CA ILE A 217 -3.40 -12.81 27.18
C ILE A 217 -2.32 -13.19 28.19
N GLN A 218 -2.67 -13.27 29.48
CA GLN A 218 -1.81 -13.94 30.43
C GLN A 218 -2.11 -15.45 30.35
N PRO A 219 -1.10 -16.32 30.15
CA PRO A 219 -1.30 -17.72 30.43
C PRO A 219 -1.81 -17.85 31.88
N PRO A 220 -2.77 -18.75 32.15
CA PRO A 220 -3.19 -19.00 33.52
C PRO A 220 -1.94 -19.28 34.37
N PRO A 221 -1.86 -18.75 35.62
CA PRO A 221 -0.72 -19.01 36.50
C PRO A 221 -0.41 -20.51 36.56
N GLU A 222 0.84 -20.90 36.36
CA GLU A 222 1.27 -22.30 36.22
C GLU A 222 1.13 -23.14 37.52
N ASP A 223 0.52 -22.60 38.59
CA ASP A 223 0.55 -23.20 39.94
C ASP A 223 -0.69 -24.04 40.32
N HIS A 224 -1.44 -24.55 39.35
CA HIS A 224 -2.44 -25.59 39.62
C HIS A 224 -2.30 -26.74 38.63
N LEU A 225 -1.34 -27.63 38.88
CA LEU A 225 -1.45 -28.99 38.37
C LEU A 225 -2.81 -29.54 38.85
N PRO A 226 -3.71 -29.98 37.95
CA PRO A 226 -4.82 -30.80 38.39
C PRO A 226 -4.22 -32.03 39.06
N SER A 227 -4.41 -32.14 40.37
CA SER A 227 -4.14 -33.36 41.12
C SER A 227 -5.11 -34.42 40.60
N PHE A 228 -4.68 -35.20 39.62
CA PHE A 228 -5.32 -36.48 39.32
C PHE A 228 -4.92 -37.43 40.45
N SER A 229 -5.58 -37.26 41.59
CA SER A 229 -5.59 -38.28 42.62
C SER A 229 -6.51 -39.38 42.11
N ASP A 230 -5.94 -40.49 41.71
CA ASP A 230 -6.64 -41.74 41.48
C ASP A 230 -7.29 -42.18 42.79
N ASP A 231 -8.58 -41.88 42.98
CA ASP A 231 -9.41 -42.61 43.92
C ASP A 231 -10.17 -43.67 43.12
N GLU A 232 -9.63 -44.89 43.15
CA GLU A 232 -10.33 -46.09 42.69
C GLU A 232 -11.50 -46.45 43.62
N ASP A 233 -12.50 -47.03 42.97
CA ASP A 233 -13.55 -47.92 43.47
C ASP A 233 -14.70 -47.37 44.34
N VAL A 234 -15.88 -47.23 43.70
CA VAL A 234 -17.08 -47.94 44.16
C VAL A 234 -17.92 -48.42 42.97
N PHE A 235 -18.05 -49.74 42.86
CA PHE A 235 -19.02 -50.47 42.03
C PHE A 235 -20.46 -49.95 42.18
N GLY A 236 -21.11 -49.62 41.06
CA GLY A 236 -22.53 -49.28 41.04
C GLY A 236 -23.18 -49.64 39.70
N SER A 237 -23.64 -50.88 39.58
CA SER A 237 -24.47 -51.37 38.46
C SER A 237 -25.68 -50.46 38.22
N GLY A 238 -25.78 -49.90 37.02
CA GLY A 238 -26.88 -49.04 36.60
C GLY A 238 -27.22 -49.21 35.13
N SER A 239 -27.92 -50.29 34.80
CA SER A 239 -28.58 -50.50 33.51
C SER A 239 -29.58 -49.37 33.23
N ARG A 240 -29.51 -48.74 32.04
CA ARG A 240 -30.69 -48.31 31.26
C ARG A 240 -30.34 -47.84 29.85
N ARG A 241 -31.02 -48.48 28.89
CA ARG A 241 -31.21 -48.13 27.47
C ARG A 241 -31.78 -46.72 27.30
N SER A 242 -31.44 -46.04 26.19
CA SER A 242 -32.38 -45.30 25.32
C SER A 242 -31.60 -44.73 24.12
N SER A 243 -31.72 -45.28 22.91
CA SER A 243 -32.70 -44.92 21.86
C SER A 243 -32.08 -44.03 20.78
N ARG A 244 -31.77 -44.64 19.63
CA ARG A 244 -31.74 -43.97 18.33
C ARG A 244 -33.10 -43.29 18.12
N GLN A 245 -33.08 -42.00 17.80
CA GLN A 245 -34.19 -41.34 17.14
C GLN A 245 -33.64 -40.57 15.94
N THR A 246 -33.73 -41.22 14.78
CA THR A 246 -33.82 -40.57 13.48
C THR A 246 -35.24 -40.04 13.32
N ASP A 247 -35.40 -38.82 12.83
CA ASP A 247 -36.47 -38.53 11.87
C ASP A 247 -36.05 -37.43 10.87
N PRO A 248 -36.55 -37.49 9.61
CA PRO A 248 -36.13 -36.65 8.49
C PRO A 248 -37.10 -35.50 8.16
N ALA A 249 -36.57 -34.58 7.34
CA ALA A 249 -37.25 -33.74 6.34
C ALA A 249 -38.19 -32.58 6.78
N ALA A 250 -37.67 -31.36 6.63
CA ALA A 250 -38.24 -30.18 5.94
C ALA A 250 -37.29 -29.00 6.24
N GLY A 251 -36.85 -28.11 5.35
CA GLY A 251 -37.18 -27.74 3.99
C GLY A 251 -36.66 -26.30 3.84
N VAL A 252 -35.81 -26.08 2.83
CA VAL A 252 -35.55 -24.81 2.11
C VAL A 252 -35.44 -23.51 2.93
N GLY A 253 -34.24 -22.94 3.02
CA GLY A 253 -34.08 -21.53 3.40
C GLY A 253 -32.65 -21.08 3.68
N GLY A 254 -31.96 -20.60 2.63
CA GLY A 254 -30.93 -19.56 2.69
C GLY A 254 -29.85 -19.63 3.78
N LEU A 255 -28.72 -20.29 3.47
CA LEU A 255 -27.46 -20.06 4.18
C LEU A 255 -26.82 -18.74 3.69
N SER A 256 -27.37 -17.63 4.19
CA SER A 256 -26.59 -16.41 4.39
C SER A 256 -26.04 -16.43 5.81
N ARG A 257 -24.77 -16.00 5.95
CA ARG A 257 -23.95 -15.91 7.18
C ARG A 257 -23.09 -17.15 7.44
N LEU A 258 -21.80 -17.02 7.17
CA LEU A 258 -20.78 -16.77 8.20
C LEU A 258 -19.42 -16.93 7.54
N TRP A 259 -18.74 -15.82 7.25
CA TRP A 259 -17.28 -15.79 7.30
C TRP A 259 -16.90 -14.44 7.90
N VAL A 260 -16.58 -14.50 9.20
CA VAL A 260 -15.81 -13.48 9.91
C VAL A 260 -14.41 -14.04 9.99
N PHE A 261 -13.46 -13.39 9.33
CA PHE A 261 -12.05 -13.36 9.68
C PHE A 261 -11.56 -11.94 9.46
#